data_AF-A0A1M6S8M9-F1
#
_entry.id   AF-A0A1M6S8M9-F1
#
_cell.length_a   1.000
_cell.length_b   1.000
_cell.length_c   1.000
_cell.angle_alpha   90.00
_cell.angle_beta   90.00
_cell.angle_gamma   90.00
#
_symmetry.space_group_name_H-M   'P 1'
#
loop_
_entity.id
_entity.type
_entity.pdbx_description
1 polymer ?
#
loop_
_entity_poly.entity_id
_entity_poly.type
_entity_poly.pdbx_seq_one_letter_code
_entity_poly.pdbx_strand_id
1 'polypeptide(L)'
;MLEIYPINEDTWKLFEPFGFTEHDFYTLPKEDLEMLCMGQTTSLLPLQLTNSDGETVERLARLGFIRKPDGGVEVKAYPQYDEIQTGDLELSKRDIERLKRQGVIYTEAVIDGQRNRCFVQLDQLTNCLLYAKADDIGRLIPTDIHGTELTRTQREKIRQGKSVEVKVGNQTYVVGIDLEKRNGFKIWKISNY
;
A
#
# COMPACT_ATOMS: atom_id res chain seq x y z
N MET A 1 -4.39 9.42 -13.99
CA MET A 1 -5.24 10.38 -13.25
C MET A 1 -5.18 9.96 -11.79
N LEU A 2 -5.01 10.91 -10.87
CA LEU A 2 -5.12 10.65 -9.43
C LEU A 2 -6.58 10.22 -9.16
N GLU A 3 -6.85 8.93 -9.04
CA GLU A 3 -8.21 8.43 -8.84
C GLU A 3 -8.62 8.56 -7.38
N ILE A 4 -9.66 9.35 -7.13
CA ILE A 4 -10.27 9.54 -5.82
C ILE A 4 -11.37 8.50 -5.72
N TYR A 5 -11.43 7.76 -4.62
CA TYR A 5 -12.55 6.88 -4.34
C TYR A 5 -13.66 7.73 -3.71
N PRO A 6 -14.77 8.01 -4.41
CA PRO A 6 -15.84 8.81 -3.85
C PRO A 6 -16.54 8.00 -2.75
N ILE A 7 -16.61 8.57 -1.54
CA ILE A 7 -17.49 8.08 -0.48
C ILE A 7 -18.85 8.77 -0.65
N ASN A 8 -19.91 7.97 -0.72
CA ASN A 8 -21.30 8.40 -0.84
C ASN A 8 -22.17 7.76 0.26
N GLU A 9 -23.48 8.00 0.22
CA GLU A 9 -24.45 7.50 1.21
C GLU A 9 -24.53 5.96 1.30
N ASP A 10 -24.12 5.24 0.25
CA ASP A 10 -24.17 3.78 0.21
C ASP A 10 -22.81 3.12 0.52
N THR A 11 -21.74 3.90 0.66
CA THR A 11 -20.39 3.36 0.80
C THR A 11 -20.21 2.52 2.05
N TRP A 12 -20.93 2.84 3.13
CA TRP A 12 -20.88 2.08 4.38
C TRP A 12 -21.29 0.61 4.19
N LYS A 13 -22.13 0.29 3.21
CA LYS A 13 -22.56 -1.09 2.90
C LYS A 13 -21.40 -2.00 2.49
N LEU A 14 -20.32 -1.42 1.96
CA LEU A 14 -19.10 -2.18 1.64
C LEU A 14 -18.37 -2.67 2.90
N PHE A 15 -18.69 -2.10 4.07
CA PHE A 15 -18.08 -2.42 5.35
C PHE A 15 -18.90 -3.41 6.19
N GLU A 16 -20.18 -3.64 5.85
CA GLU A 16 -21.05 -4.63 6.53
C GLU A 16 -20.42 -6.03 6.66
N PRO A 17 -19.72 -6.58 5.64
CA PRO A 17 -19.09 -7.90 5.76
C PRO A 17 -18.00 -7.99 6.84
N PHE A 18 -17.51 -6.84 7.32
CA PHE A 18 -16.50 -6.76 8.39
C PHE A 18 -17.12 -6.45 9.77
N GLY A 19 -18.45 -6.48 9.87
CA GLY A 19 -19.19 -6.24 11.10
C GLY A 19 -19.50 -4.77 11.40
N PHE A 20 -19.34 -3.86 10.44
CA PHE A 20 -19.63 -2.44 10.62
C PHE A 20 -21.10 -2.16 10.37
N THR A 21 -21.72 -1.42 11.28
CA THR A 21 -22.99 -0.75 11.01
C THR A 21 -22.75 0.57 10.26
N GLU A 22 -23.83 1.15 9.72
CA GLU A 22 -23.79 2.51 9.18
C GLU A 22 -23.24 3.53 10.17
N HIS A 23 -23.62 3.41 11.45
CA HIS A 23 -23.12 4.28 12.51
C HIS A 23 -21.61 4.11 12.73
N ASP A 24 -21.11 2.88 12.76
CA ASP A 24 -19.68 2.61 12.93
C ASP A 24 -18.86 3.21 11.79
N PHE A 25 -19.35 3.09 10.55
CA PHE A 25 -18.69 3.69 9.39
C PHE A 25 -18.61 5.22 9.49
N TYR A 26 -19.73 5.89 9.80
CA TYR A 26 -19.75 7.36 9.88
C TYR A 26 -19.09 7.93 11.14
N THR A 27 -18.75 7.08 12.11
CA THR A 27 -17.98 7.45 13.30
C THR A 27 -16.48 7.13 13.18
N LEU A 28 -16.04 6.57 12.06
CA LEU A 28 -14.61 6.41 11.77
C LEU A 28 -13.88 7.75 11.87
N PRO A 29 -12.60 7.73 12.32
CA PRO A 29 -11.77 8.93 12.30
C PRO A 29 -11.76 9.59 10.92
N LYS A 30 -11.82 10.92 10.89
CA LYS A 30 -11.84 11.67 9.63
C LYS A 30 -10.61 11.34 8.78
N GLU A 31 -9.46 11.16 9.42
CA GLU A 31 -8.21 10.78 8.79
C GLU A 31 -8.30 9.42 8.08
N ASP A 32 -9.04 8.44 8.65
CA ASP A 32 -9.24 7.13 8.03
C ASP A 32 -10.10 7.23 6.77
N LEU A 33 -11.17 8.04 6.81
CA LEU A 33 -12.01 8.30 5.64
C LEU A 33 -11.23 9.03 4.54
N GLU A 34 -10.40 10.00 4.91
CA GLU A 34 -9.52 10.72 3.97
C GLU A 34 -8.48 9.78 3.34
N MET A 35 -7.86 8.90 4.14
CA MET A 35 -6.92 7.88 3.66
C MET A 35 -7.59 6.94 2.66
N LEU A 36 -8.78 6.44 2.97
CA LEU A 36 -9.57 5.59 2.06
C LEU A 36 -9.87 6.30 0.74
N CYS A 37 -10.32 7.56 0.78
CA CYS A 37 -10.56 8.36 -0.43
C CYS A 37 -9.30 8.50 -1.31
N MET A 38 -8.12 8.53 -0.67
CA MET A 38 -6.82 8.61 -1.33
C MET A 38 -6.27 7.24 -1.77
N GLY A 39 -7.03 6.15 -1.62
CA GLY A 39 -6.59 4.80 -1.97
C GLY A 39 -5.56 4.24 -1.01
N GLN A 40 -5.48 4.79 0.20
CA GLN A 40 -4.67 4.25 1.30
C GLN A 40 -5.54 3.37 2.19
N THR A 41 -4.90 2.74 3.17
CA THR A 41 -5.60 1.92 4.17
C THR A 41 -5.83 2.70 5.46
N THR A 42 -6.89 2.34 6.19
CA THR A 42 -7.21 2.89 7.51
C THR A 42 -6.10 2.61 8.53
N SER A 43 -6.24 3.22 9.70
CA SER A 43 -5.67 2.75 10.96
C SER A 43 -6.14 1.32 11.30
N LEU A 44 -5.59 0.71 12.37
CA LEU A 44 -6.03 -0.59 12.84
C LEU A 44 -7.43 -0.45 13.47
N LEU A 45 -8.40 -1.14 12.89
CA LEU A 45 -9.79 -1.20 13.34
C LEU A 45 -10.11 -2.62 13.83
N PRO A 46 -10.91 -2.77 14.89
CA PRO A 46 -11.45 -4.07 15.27
C PRO A 46 -12.48 -4.51 14.23
N LEU A 47 -12.22 -5.63 13.56
CA LEU A 47 -13.14 -6.21 12.58
C LEU A 47 -13.66 -7.56 13.06
N GLN A 48 -14.89 -7.90 12.67
CA GLN A 48 -15.37 -9.27 12.72
C GLN A 48 -15.02 -9.96 11.40
N LEU A 49 -14.14 -10.95 11.47
CA LEU A 49 -13.69 -11.71 10.30
C LEU A 49 -14.11 -13.17 10.44
N THR A 50 -14.72 -13.72 9.40
CA THR A 50 -15.02 -15.15 9.34
C THR A 50 -13.79 -15.90 8.86
N ASN A 51 -13.31 -16.86 9.64
CA ASN A 51 -12.19 -17.73 9.26
C ASN A 51 -12.65 -18.85 8.31
N SER A 52 -11.71 -19.68 7.86
CA SER A 52 -11.99 -20.82 6.97
C SER A 52 -12.94 -21.87 7.57
N ASP A 53 -13.04 -21.91 8.90
CA ASP A 53 -13.88 -22.85 9.65
C ASP A 53 -15.31 -22.32 9.86
N GLY A 54 -15.60 -21.11 9.36
CA GLY A 54 -16.90 -20.44 9.51
C GLY A 54 -17.10 -19.74 10.84
N GLU A 55 -16.07 -19.70 11.69
CA GLU A 55 -16.12 -19.00 12.97
C GLU A 55 -15.83 -17.51 12.76
N THR A 56 -16.65 -16.66 13.39
CA THR A 56 -16.42 -15.22 13.40
C THR A 56 -15.50 -14.87 14.56
N VAL A 57 -14.33 -14.30 14.24
CA VAL A 57 -13.34 -13.86 15.22
C VAL A 57 -13.15 -12.35 15.13
N GLU A 58 -13.02 -11.70 16.28
CA GLU A 58 -12.60 -10.30 16.32
C GLU A 58 -11.10 -10.22 16.11
N ARG A 59 -10.67 -9.37 15.17
CA ARG A 59 -9.26 -9.16 14.86
C ARG A 59 -9.02 -7.73 14.42
N LEU A 60 -7.90 -7.15 14.86
CA LEU A 60 -7.43 -5.88 14.35
C LEU A 60 -7.03 -6.01 12.88
N ALA A 61 -7.45 -5.08 12.04
CA ALA A 61 -7.09 -5.05 10.64
C ALA A 61 -7.10 -3.62 10.10
N ARG A 62 -6.42 -3.41 8.98
CA ARG A 62 -6.60 -2.20 8.18
C ARG A 62 -7.53 -2.49 7.02
N LEU A 63 -8.34 -1.51 6.63
CA LEU A 63 -9.25 -1.61 5.48
C LEU A 63 -8.76 -0.70 4.35
N GLY A 64 -8.88 -1.14 3.10
CA GLY A 64 -8.53 -0.33 1.93
C GLY A 64 -9.48 -0.57 0.77
N PHE A 65 -9.67 0.44 -0.07
CA PHE A 65 -10.45 0.27 -1.30
C PHE A 65 -9.63 -0.34 -2.43
N ILE A 66 -10.23 -1.28 -3.15
CA ILE A 66 -9.67 -1.89 -4.36
C ILE A 66 -10.66 -1.76 -5.50
N ARG A 67 -10.15 -1.52 -6.70
CA ARG A 67 -10.97 -1.56 -7.91
C ARG A 67 -11.19 -2.99 -8.37
N LYS A 68 -12.44 -3.29 -8.63
CA LYS A 68 -12.84 -4.46 -9.37
C LYS A 68 -12.60 -4.26 -10.87
N PRO A 69 -12.48 -5.35 -11.66
CA PRO A 69 -12.35 -5.28 -13.12
C PRO A 69 -13.52 -4.54 -13.82
N ASP A 70 -14.70 -4.53 -13.22
CA ASP A 70 -15.90 -3.82 -13.71
C ASP A 70 -15.88 -2.30 -13.43
N GLY A 71 -14.81 -1.79 -12.81
CA GLY A 71 -14.68 -0.38 -12.42
C GLY A 71 -15.32 -0.03 -11.08
N GLY A 72 -16.04 -0.96 -10.45
CA GLY A 72 -16.58 -0.83 -9.11
C GLY A 72 -15.50 -0.88 -8.04
N VAL A 73 -15.91 -0.61 -6.80
CA VAL A 73 -15.02 -0.60 -5.62
C VAL A 73 -15.43 -1.73 -4.69
N GLU A 74 -14.44 -2.40 -4.12
CA GLU A 74 -14.58 -3.33 -3.01
C GLU A 74 -13.68 -2.90 -1.85
N VAL A 75 -13.99 -3.37 -0.65
CA VAL A 75 -13.15 -3.16 0.54
C VAL A 75 -12.35 -4.44 0.78
N LYS A 76 -11.04 -4.30 0.90
CA LYS A 76 -10.13 -5.37 1.31
C LYS A 76 -9.67 -5.15 2.74
N ALA A 77 -9.73 -6.22 3.54
CA ALA A 77 -9.11 -6.27 4.85
C ALA A 77 -7.66 -6.76 4.78
N TYR A 78 -6.83 -6.16 5.61
CA TYR A 78 -5.45 -6.55 5.90
C TYR A 78 -5.37 -6.86 7.40
N PRO A 79 -5.71 -8.10 7.80
CA PRO A 79 -5.73 -8.47 9.21
C PRO A 79 -4.32 -8.45 9.81
N GLN A 80 -4.25 -8.20 11.12
CA GLN A 80 -3.00 -8.27 11.86
C GLN A 80 -2.64 -9.73 12.16
N TYR A 81 -1.39 -10.08 11.86
CA TYR A 81 -0.80 -11.40 12.13
C TYR A 81 0.49 -11.27 12.92
N ASP A 82 0.85 -12.30 13.66
CA ASP A 82 2.14 -12.37 14.37
C ASP A 82 3.32 -12.57 13.41
N GLU A 83 3.07 -13.23 12.28
CA GLU A 83 4.07 -13.53 11.26
C GLU A 83 3.68 -12.96 9.89
N ILE A 84 4.69 -12.74 9.04
CA ILE A 84 4.50 -12.21 7.68
C ILE A 84 3.64 -13.16 6.85
N GLN A 85 2.53 -12.65 6.33
CA GLN A 85 1.65 -13.40 5.45
C GLN A 85 2.07 -13.20 4.00
N THR A 86 2.66 -14.22 3.39
CA THR A 86 3.11 -14.16 1.99
C THR A 86 1.99 -14.41 0.99
N GLY A 87 0.89 -15.05 1.41
CA GLY A 87 -0.16 -15.53 0.50
C GLY A 87 0.44 -16.31 -0.67
N ASP A 88 -0.11 -16.09 -1.86
CA ASP A 88 0.29 -16.75 -3.10
C ASP A 88 1.51 -16.09 -3.79
N LEU A 89 2.20 -15.14 -3.14
CA LEU A 89 3.31 -14.41 -3.79
C LEU A 89 4.56 -15.27 -4.03
N GLU A 90 4.63 -16.47 -3.47
CA GLU A 90 5.75 -17.41 -3.58
C GLU A 90 7.14 -16.78 -3.29
N LEU A 91 7.23 -15.98 -2.24
CA LEU A 91 8.47 -15.29 -1.89
C LEU A 91 9.51 -16.23 -1.28
N SER A 92 10.78 -16.04 -1.64
CA SER A 92 11.88 -16.80 -1.03
C SER A 92 12.12 -16.37 0.42
N LYS A 93 12.72 -17.26 1.24
CA LYS A 93 13.18 -16.89 2.60
C LYS A 93 14.09 -15.67 2.59
N ARG A 94 14.94 -15.53 1.56
CA ARG A 94 15.82 -14.36 1.40
C ARG A 94 15.02 -13.08 1.16
N ASP A 95 13.91 -13.14 0.43
CA ASP A 95 13.05 -11.99 0.18
C ASP A 95 12.30 -11.57 1.44
N ILE A 96 11.79 -12.53 2.22
CA ILE A 96 11.17 -12.25 3.52
C ILE A 96 12.17 -11.55 4.45
N GLU A 97 13.41 -12.03 4.53
CA GLU A 97 14.46 -11.40 5.33
C GLU A 97 14.86 -10.01 4.81
N ARG A 98 14.79 -9.77 3.50
CA ARG A 98 14.98 -8.42 2.93
C ARG A 98 13.82 -7.51 3.28
N LEU A 99 12.57 -7.98 3.20
CA LEU A 99 11.37 -7.23 3.58
C LEU A 99 11.45 -6.77 5.03
N LYS A 100 11.80 -7.66 5.96
CA LYS A 100 11.98 -7.31 7.38
C LYS A 100 13.01 -6.19 7.59
N ARG A 101 14.10 -6.19 6.80
CA ARG A 101 15.18 -5.20 6.92
C ARG A 101 14.93 -3.88 6.20
N GLN A 102 14.26 -3.94 5.05
CA GLN A 102 14.16 -2.82 4.09
C GLN A 102 12.76 -2.23 4.00
N GLY A 103 11.73 -2.92 4.51
CA GLY A 103 10.32 -2.55 4.37
C GLY A 103 9.77 -2.83 2.98
N VAL A 104 10.49 -2.44 1.93
CA VAL A 104 10.11 -2.64 0.53
C VAL A 104 11.23 -3.30 -0.26
N ILE A 105 10.89 -4.21 -1.16
CA ILE A 105 11.84 -4.89 -2.05
C ILE A 105 11.33 -4.93 -3.49
N TYR A 106 12.27 -4.94 -4.43
CA TYR A 106 12.04 -5.34 -5.81
C TYR A 106 12.43 -6.82 -5.97
N THR A 107 11.50 -7.67 -6.40
CA THR A 107 11.71 -9.12 -6.58
C THR A 107 10.75 -9.74 -7.61
N GLU A 108 10.91 -11.03 -7.90
CA GLU A 108 9.88 -11.81 -8.60
C GLU A 108 8.85 -12.32 -7.60
N ALA A 109 7.57 -12.18 -7.92
CA ALA A 109 6.46 -12.70 -7.14
C ALA A 109 5.40 -13.29 -8.08
N VAL A 110 4.65 -14.27 -7.58
CA VAL A 110 3.50 -14.80 -8.32
C VAL A 110 2.28 -13.93 -8.06
N ILE A 111 1.66 -13.43 -9.12
CA ILE A 111 0.41 -12.66 -9.10
C ILE A 111 -0.53 -13.31 -10.11
N ASP A 112 -1.72 -13.71 -9.66
CA ASP A 112 -2.72 -14.38 -10.49
C ASP A 112 -2.16 -15.62 -11.22
N GLY A 113 -1.32 -16.40 -10.53
CA GLY A 113 -0.67 -17.60 -11.06
C GLY A 113 0.48 -17.34 -12.04
N GLN A 114 0.84 -16.08 -12.30
CA GLN A 114 1.95 -15.71 -13.20
C GLN A 114 3.10 -15.08 -12.43
N ARG A 115 4.33 -15.46 -12.76
CA ARG A 115 5.53 -14.84 -12.19
C ARG A 115 5.79 -13.48 -12.83
N ASN A 116 5.80 -12.44 -12.00
CA ASN A 116 5.95 -11.04 -12.41
C ASN A 116 7.10 -10.38 -11.63
N ARG A 117 7.71 -9.34 -12.20
CA ARG A 117 8.60 -8.44 -11.45
C ARG A 117 7.75 -7.44 -10.70
N CYS A 118 7.93 -7.36 -9.38
CA CYS A 118 7.06 -6.62 -8.49
C CYS A 118 7.86 -5.81 -7.48
N PHE A 119 7.25 -4.72 -7.03
CA PHE A 119 7.53 -4.17 -5.72
C PHE A 119 6.65 -4.88 -4.71
N VAL A 120 7.27 -5.30 -3.60
CA VAL A 120 6.57 -5.90 -2.46
C VAL A 120 6.96 -5.11 -1.22
N GLN A 121 5.97 -4.70 -0.45
CA GLN A 121 6.15 -3.92 0.77
C GLN A 121 5.47 -4.60 1.94
N LEU A 122 6.20 -4.69 3.06
CA LEU A 122 5.69 -5.16 4.33
C LEU A 122 4.93 -4.02 5.02
N ASP A 123 3.66 -4.25 5.30
CA ASP A 123 2.93 -3.44 6.25
C ASP A 123 3.29 -3.88 7.67
N GLN A 124 4.03 -3.04 8.38
CA GLN A 124 4.54 -3.36 9.72
C GLN A 124 3.45 -3.41 10.79
N LEU A 125 2.27 -2.83 10.54
CA LEU A 125 1.15 -2.86 11.49
C LEU A 125 0.43 -4.21 11.45
N THR A 126 0.36 -4.82 10.26
CA THR A 126 -0.48 -6.00 10.01
C THR A 126 0.32 -7.27 9.71
N ASN A 127 1.60 -7.14 9.37
CA ASN A 127 2.41 -8.19 8.75
C ASN A 127 1.84 -8.73 7.42
N CYS A 128 0.90 -8.02 6.81
CA CYS A 128 0.48 -8.26 5.44
C CYS A 128 1.48 -7.69 4.44
N LEU A 129 1.43 -8.20 3.20
CA LEU A 129 2.22 -7.68 2.09
C LEU A 129 1.35 -6.89 1.12
N LEU A 130 1.79 -5.67 0.82
CA LEU A 130 1.34 -4.88 -0.32
C LEU A 130 2.23 -5.21 -1.52
N TYR A 131 1.66 -5.23 -2.72
CA TYR A 131 2.45 -5.46 -3.93
C TYR A 131 1.89 -4.71 -5.13
N ALA A 132 2.76 -4.40 -6.07
CA ALA A 132 2.40 -3.83 -7.36
C ALA A 132 3.39 -4.31 -8.43
N LYS A 133 2.88 -4.57 -9.65
CA LYS A 133 3.75 -4.90 -10.79
C LYS A 133 4.70 -3.73 -11.06
N ALA A 134 5.95 -4.05 -11.31
CA ALA A 134 7.00 -3.05 -11.44
C ALA A 134 6.75 -2.09 -12.61
N ASP A 135 6.14 -2.57 -13.70
CA ASP A 135 5.81 -1.75 -14.85
C ASP A 135 4.71 -0.72 -14.54
N ASP A 136 3.74 -1.09 -13.69
CA ASP A 136 2.64 -0.18 -13.32
C ASP A 136 3.16 0.96 -12.45
N ILE A 137 4.01 0.66 -11.47
CA ILE A 137 4.68 1.69 -10.66
C ILE A 137 5.73 2.45 -11.46
N GLY A 138 6.47 1.78 -12.35
CA GLY A 138 7.54 2.36 -13.15
C GLY A 138 7.07 3.50 -14.07
N ARG A 139 5.80 3.46 -14.51
CA ARG A 139 5.13 4.52 -15.28
C ARG A 139 4.76 5.74 -14.44
N LEU A 140 4.63 5.58 -13.12
CA LEU A 140 4.24 6.65 -12.19
C LEU A 140 5.46 7.37 -11.57
N ILE A 141 6.68 6.92 -11.86
CA ILE A 141 7.90 7.54 -11.33
C ILE A 141 7.94 9.02 -11.72
N PRO A 142 8.11 9.93 -10.75
CA PRO A 142 8.09 11.36 -11.02
C PRO A 142 9.20 11.77 -11.98
N THR A 143 8.92 12.76 -12.81
CA THR A 143 9.91 13.36 -13.72
C THR A 143 10.82 14.35 -12.98
N ASP A 144 10.29 15.02 -11.97
CA ASP A 144 10.97 16.02 -11.15
C ASP A 144 10.51 15.94 -9.69
N ILE A 145 11.32 16.49 -8.79
CA ILE A 145 10.96 16.71 -7.39
C ILE A 145 11.07 18.22 -7.13
N HIS A 146 9.93 18.86 -6.86
CA HIS A 146 9.85 20.31 -6.62
C HIS A 146 10.55 21.13 -7.73
N GLY A 147 10.34 20.76 -9.01
CA GLY A 147 10.91 21.45 -10.16
C GLY A 147 12.36 21.05 -10.51
N THR A 148 13.00 20.19 -9.71
CA THR A 148 14.32 19.63 -10.06
C THR A 148 14.16 18.30 -10.80
N GLU A 149 14.54 18.25 -12.07
CA GLU A 149 14.43 17.04 -12.88
C GLU A 149 15.24 15.87 -12.31
N LEU A 150 14.62 14.70 -12.26
CA LEU A 150 15.32 13.46 -11.98
C LEU A 150 16.16 13.05 -13.19
N THR A 151 17.43 12.77 -12.96
CA THR A 151 18.29 12.18 -14.00
C THR A 151 17.78 10.81 -14.42
N ARG A 152 18.14 10.37 -15.64
CA ARG A 152 17.85 9.01 -16.11
C ARG A 152 18.35 7.95 -15.11
N THR A 153 19.54 8.14 -14.55
CA THR A 153 20.15 7.24 -13.57
C THR A 153 19.35 7.19 -12.26
N GLN A 154 18.84 8.33 -11.78
CA GLN A 154 17.99 8.38 -10.59
C GLN A 154 16.67 7.63 -10.83
N ARG A 155 15.98 7.90 -11.93
CA ARG A 155 14.74 7.18 -12.27
C ARG A 155 14.96 5.68 -12.41
N GLU A 156 16.08 5.27 -12.99
CA GLU A 156 16.41 3.84 -13.12
C GLU A 156 16.68 3.17 -11.77
N LYS A 157 17.35 3.86 -10.83
CA LYS A 157 17.50 3.37 -9.45
C LYS A 157 16.14 3.19 -8.77
N ILE A 158 15.20 4.13 -8.95
CA ILE A 158 13.84 4.01 -8.42
C ILE A 158 13.11 2.81 -9.03
N ARG A 159 13.22 2.58 -10.35
CA ARG A 159 12.66 1.38 -11.03
C ARG A 159 13.20 0.06 -10.47
N GLN A 160 14.38 0.08 -9.88
CA GLN A 160 15.01 -1.08 -9.24
C GLN A 160 14.72 -1.14 -7.73
N GLY A 161 13.82 -0.29 -7.22
CA GLY A 161 13.41 -0.26 -5.81
C GLY A 161 14.37 0.45 -4.88
N LYS A 162 15.34 1.19 -5.40
CA LYS A 162 16.28 1.98 -4.60
C LYS A 162 15.72 3.38 -4.38
N SER A 163 15.92 3.91 -3.19
CA SER A 163 15.72 5.33 -2.95
C SER A 163 16.84 6.14 -3.59
N VAL A 164 16.53 7.39 -3.95
CA VAL A 164 17.50 8.32 -4.51
C VAL A 164 17.38 9.69 -3.84
N GLU A 165 18.55 10.29 -3.58
CA GLU A 165 18.65 11.66 -3.13
C GLU A 165 18.56 12.64 -4.30
N VAL A 166 17.89 13.76 -4.06
CA VAL A 166 17.62 14.83 -5.01
C VAL A 166 17.86 16.17 -4.30
N LYS A 167 18.82 16.95 -4.80
CA LYS A 167 19.10 18.28 -4.25
C LYS A 167 18.20 19.31 -4.91
N VAL A 168 17.39 20.00 -4.12
CA VAL A 168 16.49 21.07 -4.55
C VAL A 168 16.93 22.35 -3.82
N GLY A 169 17.67 23.21 -4.53
CA GLY A 169 18.33 24.37 -3.91
C GLY A 169 19.26 23.93 -2.77
N ASN A 170 18.98 24.39 -1.55
CA ASN A 170 19.75 24.06 -0.34
C ASN A 170 19.19 22.87 0.44
N GLN A 171 18.17 22.19 -0.09
CA GLN A 171 17.50 21.08 0.58
C GLN A 171 17.79 19.77 -0.15
N THR A 172 17.90 18.68 0.60
CA THR A 172 17.99 17.33 0.03
C THR A 172 16.69 16.59 0.31
N TYR A 173 16.10 16.06 -0.74
CA TYR A 173 14.94 15.18 -0.68
C TYR A 173 15.37 13.76 -1.02
N VAL A 174 14.70 12.77 -0.44
CA VAL A 174 14.79 11.38 -0.86
C VAL A 174 13.45 10.99 -1.45
N VAL A 175 13.50 10.34 -2.61
CA VAL A 175 12.34 9.68 -3.20
C VAL A 175 12.60 8.17 -3.27
N GLY A 176 11.62 7.38 -2.86
CA GLY A 176 11.65 5.92 -2.90
C GLY A 176 10.25 5.35 -3.07
N ILE A 177 10.18 4.05 -3.33
CA ILE A 177 8.92 3.33 -3.46
C ILE A 177 8.24 3.24 -2.09
N ASP A 178 6.95 3.53 -2.05
CA ASP A 178 6.09 3.32 -0.89
C ASP A 178 4.66 3.04 -1.38
N LEU A 179 4.26 1.78 -1.35
CA LEU A 179 2.97 1.29 -1.84
C LEU A 179 1.80 1.66 -0.92
N GLU A 180 2.05 2.16 0.29
CA GLU A 180 0.99 2.78 1.11
C GLU A 180 0.63 4.18 0.61
N LYS A 181 1.50 4.79 -0.20
CA LYS A 181 1.21 6.08 -0.83
C LYS A 181 0.45 5.86 -2.11
N ARG A 182 -0.55 6.70 -2.34
CA ARG A 182 -1.42 6.68 -3.52
C ARG A 182 -0.67 6.62 -4.85
N ASN A 183 0.45 7.33 -4.94
CA ASN A 183 1.28 7.39 -6.14
C ASN A 183 2.34 6.28 -6.18
N GLY A 184 2.46 5.46 -5.14
CA GLY A 184 3.48 4.43 -5.00
C GLY A 184 4.85 4.95 -4.55
N PHE A 185 4.96 6.21 -4.13
CA PHE A 185 6.23 6.83 -3.74
C PHE A 185 6.12 7.65 -2.46
N LYS A 186 7.18 7.57 -1.65
CA LYS A 186 7.41 8.50 -0.54
C LYS A 186 8.49 9.49 -0.93
N ILE A 187 8.20 10.77 -0.72
CA ILE A 187 9.16 11.86 -0.83
C ILE A 187 9.31 12.47 0.55
N TRP A 188 10.53 12.54 1.08
CA TRP A 188 10.79 13.17 2.36
C TRP A 188 12.07 13.99 2.33
N LYS A 189 12.09 15.07 3.08
CA LYS A 189 13.25 15.94 3.22
C LYS A 189 14.21 15.35 4.25
N ILE A 190 15.50 15.33 3.93
CA ILE A 190 16.56 15.10 4.92
C ILE A 190 16.85 16.44 5.59
N SER A 191 16.70 16.50 6.91
CA SER A 191 17.22 17.62 7.69
C SER A 191 18.72 17.41 7.86
N ASN A 192 19.52 18.33 7.32
CA ASN A 192 20.93 18.42 7.72
C ASN A 192 20.95 19.12 9.08
N TYR A 193 21.37 18.38 10.11
CA TYR A 193 21.70 18.95 11.42
C TYR A 193 22.96 19.80 11.32
#